data_AF-A0A820BCH0-F1
#
_entry.id   AF-A0A820BCH0-F1
#
_cell.length_a   1.000
_cell.length_b   1.000
_cell.length_c   1.000
_cell.angle_alpha   90.00
_cell.angle_beta   90.00
_cell.angle_gamma   90.00
#
_symmetry.space_group_name_H-M   'P 1'
#
loop_
_entity.id
_entity.type
_entity.pdbx_description
1 polymer ?
#
loop_
_entity_poly.entity_id
_entity_poly.type
_entity_poly.pdbx_seq_one_letter_code
_entity_poly.pdbx_strand_id
1 'polypeptide(L)'
;MWHELYYVKRVVDGKYFTLKTYPNGSPTKPKNRSFIIYEKSSKLPFGHVAVIVDVAPNYVRVAEQNYYYDYWYNNYAREIRLKYTNDRYYIEDRFGIYGWMEVQDDNQLKPLDEATINIISARNGASG
;
A
#
# COMPACT_ATOMS: atom_id res chain seq x y z
N MET A 1 13.48 5.11 1.15
CA MET A 1 12.23 4.30 1.00
C MET A 1 11.60 4.42 -0.39
N TRP A 2 11.02 5.57 -0.80
CA TRP A 2 10.34 5.69 -2.11
C TRP A 2 11.20 5.26 -3.32
N HIS A 3 12.49 5.58 -3.33
CA HIS A 3 13.43 5.27 -4.42
C HIS A 3 14.25 3.98 -4.23
N GLU A 4 14.02 3.24 -3.15
CA GLU A 4 14.92 2.14 -2.75
C GLU A 4 14.17 0.83 -2.47
N LEU A 5 12.83 0.86 -2.48
CA LEU A 5 12.00 -0.29 -2.20
C LEU A 5 11.42 -0.86 -3.50
N TYR A 6 11.96 -2.00 -3.93
CA TYR A 6 11.62 -2.65 -5.19
C TYR A 6 10.91 -3.99 -5.02
N TYR A 7 11.00 -4.60 -3.84
CA TYR A 7 10.46 -5.93 -3.56
C TYR A 7 9.89 -6.01 -2.16
N VAL A 8 8.89 -6.87 -1.98
CA VAL A 8 8.43 -7.35 -0.68
C VAL A 8 8.68 -8.85 -0.59
N LYS A 9 9.00 -9.34 0.62
CA LYS A 9 9.26 -10.75 0.89
C LYS A 9 8.07 -11.33 1.66
N ARG A 10 7.46 -12.39 1.15
CA ARG A 10 6.48 -13.15 1.93
C ARG A 10 7.20 -13.90 3.05
N VAL A 11 6.70 -13.75 4.27
CA VAL A 11 7.32 -14.31 5.47
C VAL A 11 7.36 -15.85 5.44
N VAL A 12 6.29 -16.48 4.95
CA VAL A 12 6.10 -17.94 5.06
C VAL A 12 7.15 -18.75 4.30
N ASP A 13 7.60 -18.28 3.12
CA ASP A 13 8.55 -19.01 2.26
C ASP A 13 9.71 -18.17 1.76
N GLY A 14 9.76 -16.90 2.13
CA GLY A 14 10.76 -15.99 1.65
C GLY A 14 10.69 -15.64 0.16
N LYS A 15 9.57 -15.97 -0.52
CA LYS A 15 9.37 -15.59 -1.92
C LYS A 15 9.28 -14.06 -2.03
N TYR A 16 9.99 -13.51 -3.02
CA TYR A 16 9.97 -12.08 -3.33
C TYR A 16 8.90 -11.75 -4.37
N PHE A 17 8.27 -10.59 -4.21
CA PHE A 17 7.31 -10.02 -5.14
C PHE A 17 7.73 -8.60 -5.48
N THR A 18 7.66 -8.26 -6.77
CA THR A 18 7.99 -6.92 -7.26
C THR A 18 7.01 -5.90 -6.70
N LEU A 19 7.54 -4.78 -6.22
CA LEU A 19 6.79 -3.61 -5.81
C LEU A 19 6.90 -2.56 -6.90
N LYS A 20 5.79 -2.26 -7.58
CA LYS A 20 5.74 -1.25 -8.64
C LYS A 20 5.34 0.09 -8.07
N THR A 21 6.11 1.13 -8.41
CA THR A 21 5.86 2.52 -8.03
C THR A 21 5.07 3.25 -9.12
N TYR A 22 4.13 4.08 -8.69
CA TYR A 22 3.37 4.98 -9.54
C TYR A 22 3.43 6.38 -8.95
N PRO A 23 4.01 7.37 -9.65
CA PRO A 23 4.07 8.73 -9.13
C PRO A 23 2.67 9.32 -9.00
N ASN A 24 2.49 10.28 -8.08
CA ASN A 24 1.26 11.06 -8.01
C ASN A 24 1.07 11.82 -9.34
N GLY A 25 -0.07 11.64 -10.00
CA GLY A 25 -0.26 12.04 -11.41
C GLY A 25 0.04 10.94 -12.43
N SER A 26 0.09 9.67 -12.01
CA SER A 26 0.19 8.51 -12.92
C SER A 26 -1.09 8.33 -13.75
N PRO A 27 -1.00 7.83 -15.00
CA PRO A 27 -2.18 7.44 -15.78
C PRO A 27 -2.86 6.17 -15.24
N THR A 28 -2.18 5.41 -14.37
CA THR A 28 -2.77 4.24 -13.71
C THR A 28 -3.56 4.70 -12.49
N LYS A 29 -4.76 4.14 -12.27
CA LYS A 29 -5.53 4.41 -11.04
C LYS A 29 -4.94 3.59 -9.88
N PRO A 30 -4.82 4.14 -8.65
CA PRO A 30 -4.45 3.33 -7.49
C PRO A 30 -5.47 2.22 -7.23
N LYS A 31 -5.01 1.10 -6.69
CA LYS A 31 -5.84 -0.06 -6.35
C LYS A 31 -6.06 -0.18 -4.85
N ASN A 32 -7.04 -1.02 -4.48
CA ASN A 32 -7.13 -1.50 -3.11
C ASN A 32 -5.84 -2.25 -2.75
N ARG A 33 -5.38 -2.12 -1.50
CA ARG A 33 -4.13 -2.66 -0.93
C ARG A 33 -2.83 -2.02 -1.43
N SER A 34 -2.91 -0.93 -2.19
CA SER A 34 -1.73 -0.10 -2.51
C SER A 34 -1.23 0.64 -1.27
N PHE A 35 0.07 0.92 -1.23
CA PHE A 35 0.68 1.78 -0.21
C PHE A 35 0.82 3.21 -0.75
N ILE A 36 0.28 4.20 -0.06
CA ILE A 36 0.53 5.63 -0.34
C ILE A 36 1.80 6.04 0.41
N ILE A 37 2.72 6.72 -0.28
CA ILE A 37 3.98 7.17 0.30
C ILE A 37 4.04 8.70 0.28
N TYR A 38 4.11 9.31 1.47
CA TYR A 38 4.18 10.75 1.63
C TYR A 38 5.61 11.27 1.60
N GLU A 39 5.74 12.51 1.17
CA GLU A 39 6.98 13.27 1.20
C GLU A 39 7.35 13.68 2.63
N LYS A 40 8.65 13.87 2.86
CA LYS A 40 9.13 14.51 4.09
C LYS A 40 8.75 16.00 4.06
N SER A 41 8.28 16.51 5.19
CA SER A 41 7.99 17.93 5.37
C SER A 41 8.28 18.36 6.80
N SER A 42 8.19 19.66 7.10
CA SER A 42 8.37 20.17 8.48
C SER A 42 7.37 19.57 9.48
N LYS A 43 6.17 19.17 9.03
CA LYS A 43 5.15 18.52 9.86
C LYS A 43 5.21 16.99 9.82
N LEU A 44 5.80 16.42 8.76
CA LEU A 44 6.05 14.98 8.60
C LEU A 44 7.56 14.76 8.36
N PRO A 45 8.42 14.93 9.37
CA PRO A 45 9.88 14.91 9.17
C PRO A 45 10.41 13.58 8.63
N PHE A 46 9.67 12.49 8.86
CA PHE A 46 9.99 11.15 8.37
C PHE A 46 9.16 10.74 7.14
N GLY A 47 8.31 11.64 6.63
CA GLY A 47 7.24 11.29 5.71
C GLY A 47 6.13 10.54 6.43
N HIS A 48 5.34 9.79 5.67
CA HIS A 48 4.24 8.98 6.18
C HIS A 48 3.89 7.86 5.19
N VAL A 49 3.22 6.82 5.67
CA VAL A 49 2.72 5.72 4.84
C VAL A 49 1.30 5.36 5.26
N ALA A 50 0.45 5.11 4.28
CA ALA A 50 -0.93 4.69 4.48
C ALA A 50 -1.28 3.52 3.54
N VAL A 51 -2.19 2.65 3.95
CA VAL A 51 -2.67 1.53 3.12
C VAL A 51 -4.05 1.88 2.58
N ILE A 52 -4.22 1.82 1.26
CA ILE A 52 -5.54 1.97 0.63
C ILE A 52 -6.36 0.71 0.94
N VAL A 53 -7.53 0.89 1.53
CA VAL A 53 -8.46 -0.21 1.86
C VAL A 53 -9.71 -0.23 0.99
N ASP A 54 -10.00 0.87 0.30
CA ASP A 54 -11.11 1.01 -0.66
C ASP A 54 -10.81 2.13 -1.66
N VAL A 55 -11.30 2.00 -2.89
CA VAL A 55 -11.09 2.96 -3.99
C VAL A 55 -12.43 3.29 -4.63
N ALA A 56 -12.89 4.52 -4.39
CA ALA A 56 -14.08 5.08 -5.01
C ALA A 56 -13.74 5.86 -6.31
N PRO A 57 -14.73 6.41 -7.02
CA PRO A 57 -14.47 7.27 -8.17
C PRO A 57 -13.66 8.53 -7.84
N ASN A 58 -13.94 9.18 -6.70
CA ASN A 58 -13.43 10.51 -6.32
C ASN A 58 -12.67 10.54 -4.98
N TYR A 59 -12.48 9.41 -4.32
CA TYR A 59 -11.67 9.29 -3.11
C TYR A 59 -11.08 7.88 -2.95
N VAL A 60 -10.11 7.76 -2.07
CA VAL A 60 -9.61 6.50 -1.52
C VAL A 60 -9.81 6.50 -0.02
N ARG A 61 -10.12 5.34 0.56
CA ARG A 61 -10.11 5.17 2.02
C ARG A 61 -8.79 4.56 2.43
N VAL A 62 -8.23 5.05 3.53
CA VAL A 62 -6.95 4.57 4.03
C VAL A 62 -7.06 4.02 5.44
N ALA A 63 -6.30 2.97 5.72
CA ALA A 63 -5.93 2.57 7.08
C ALA A 63 -4.46 2.96 7.30
N GLU A 64 -4.17 3.60 8.44
CA GLU A 64 -2.84 4.12 8.76
C GLU A 64 -2.66 4.23 10.27
N GLN A 65 -1.44 4.38 10.76
CA GLN A 65 -1.18 4.69 12.17
C GLN A 65 -0.27 5.92 12.25
N ASN A 66 -0.24 6.59 13.40
CA ASN A 66 0.61 7.76 13.65
C ASN A 66 0.31 8.96 12.73
N TYR A 67 -0.98 9.17 12.38
CA TYR A 67 -1.44 10.34 11.63
C TYR A 67 -2.54 11.10 12.38
N TYR A 68 -3.69 10.47 12.58
CA TYR A 68 -4.73 10.89 13.52
C TYR A 68 -4.85 9.87 14.67
N TYR A 69 -5.23 10.36 15.85
CA TYR A 69 -5.33 9.57 17.08
C TYR A 69 -6.79 9.30 17.51
N ASP A 70 -7.74 9.67 16.65
CA ASP A 70 -9.16 9.46 16.90
C ASP A 70 -9.57 8.00 16.69
N TYR A 71 -10.63 7.58 17.39
CA TYR A 71 -11.25 6.27 17.15
C TYR A 71 -11.84 6.20 15.74
N TRP A 72 -11.65 5.07 15.07
CA TRP A 72 -12.28 4.81 13.78
C TRP A 72 -13.65 4.19 14.00
N TYR A 73 -14.67 4.78 13.38
CA TYR A 73 -16.02 4.23 13.39
C TYR A 73 -16.20 3.10 12.35
N ASN A 74 -15.23 2.92 11.45
CA ASN A 74 -15.25 1.97 10.35
C ASN A 74 -13.88 1.26 10.21
N ASN A 75 -13.73 0.45 9.17
CA ASN A 75 -12.48 -0.22 8.81
C ASN A 75 -11.45 0.68 8.09
N TYR A 76 -11.59 2.01 8.19
CA TYR A 76 -10.68 3.00 7.62
C TYR A 76 -10.54 4.20 8.55
N ALA A 77 -9.38 4.85 8.50
CA ALA A 77 -9.04 6.03 9.29
C ALA A 77 -9.69 7.31 8.71
N ARG A 78 -9.58 7.49 7.39
CA ARG A 78 -10.12 8.66 6.68
C ARG A 78 -10.24 8.42 5.18
N GLU A 79 -10.91 9.36 4.52
CA GLU A 79 -10.99 9.47 3.06
C GLU A 79 -10.01 10.53 2.56
N ILE A 80 -9.34 10.24 1.44
CA ILE A 80 -8.43 11.16 0.76
C ILE A 80 -8.96 11.37 -0.65
N ARG A 81 -8.99 12.62 -1.11
CA ARG A 81 -9.52 12.96 -2.43
C ARG A 81 -8.70 12.30 -3.53
N LEU A 82 -9.39 11.66 -4.47
CA LEU A 82 -8.83 11.12 -5.70
C LEU A 82 -9.37 11.93 -6.87
N LYS A 83 -8.49 12.66 -7.54
CA LYS A 83 -8.84 13.50 -8.70
C LYS A 83 -8.32 12.85 -9.97
N TYR A 84 -9.18 12.77 -10.97
CA TYR A 84 -8.80 12.39 -12.33
C TYR A 84 -8.90 13.61 -13.24
N THR A 85 -7.78 14.02 -13.84
CA THR A 85 -7.71 15.17 -14.75
C THR A 85 -6.56 14.97 -15.73
N ASN A 86 -6.72 15.40 -16.99
CA ASN A 86 -5.70 15.27 -18.04
C ASN A 86 -5.13 13.84 -18.12
N ASP A 87 -6.03 12.84 -18.10
CA ASP A 87 -5.72 11.41 -18.14
C ASP A 87 -4.79 10.91 -17.02
N ARG A 88 -4.76 11.61 -15.88
CA ARG A 88 -3.89 11.33 -14.74
C ARG A 88 -4.66 11.30 -13.42
N TYR A 89 -4.26 10.40 -12.53
CA TYR A 89 -4.81 10.25 -11.19
C TYR A 89 -3.93 10.92 -10.15
N TYR A 90 -4.55 11.75 -9.32
CA TYR A 90 -3.92 12.48 -8.23
C TYR A 90 -4.59 12.14 -6.91
N ILE A 91 -3.81 11.70 -5.94
CA ILE A 91 -4.24 11.63 -4.54
C ILE A 91 -3.90 13.00 -3.94
N GLU A 92 -4.94 13.76 -3.56
CA GLU A 92 -4.83 15.13 -3.06
C GLU A 92 -5.06 15.13 -1.54
N ASP A 93 -4.04 15.55 -0.79
CA ASP A 93 -4.05 15.61 0.67
C ASP A 93 -3.32 16.86 1.17
N ARG A 94 -3.34 17.11 2.48
CA ARG A 94 -2.69 18.26 3.13
C ARG A 94 -1.17 18.32 2.91
N PHE A 95 -0.53 17.16 2.80
CA PHE A 95 0.92 17.04 2.64
C PHE A 95 1.27 16.41 1.29
N GLY A 96 2.49 16.68 0.82
CA GLY A 96 3.01 16.13 -0.44
C GLY A 96 3.01 14.60 -0.44
N ILE A 97 2.64 14.03 -1.57
CA ILE A 97 2.59 12.57 -1.81
C ILE A 97 3.47 12.27 -3.02
N TYR A 98 4.48 11.41 -2.84
CA TYR A 98 5.30 10.94 -3.95
C TYR A 98 4.47 10.11 -4.94
N GLY A 99 3.58 9.27 -4.41
CA GLY A 99 2.71 8.41 -5.19
C GLY A 99 2.27 7.19 -4.40
N TRP A 100 2.02 6.09 -5.10
CA TRP A 100 1.66 4.82 -4.48
C TRP A 100 2.45 3.64 -5.03
N MET A 101 2.48 2.56 -4.26
CA MET A 101 3.19 1.31 -4.54
C MET A 101 2.22 0.13 -4.55
N GLU A 102 2.42 -0.79 -5.49
CA GLU A 102 1.59 -1.99 -5.65
C GLU A 102 2.45 -3.24 -5.75
N VAL A 103 2.10 -4.29 -5.00
CA VAL A 103 2.67 -5.62 -5.20
C VAL A 103 2.17 -6.17 -6.54
N GLN A 104 3.08 -6.54 -7.44
CA GLN A 104 2.76 -7.04 -8.78
C GLN A 104 2.41 -8.54 -8.78
N ASP A 105 1.42 -8.93 -7.96
CA ASP A 105 0.76 -10.24 -8.01
C ASP A 105 -0.51 -10.21 -7.11
N ASP A 106 -1.66 -9.91 -7.71
CA ASP A 106 -2.93 -9.77 -6.97
C ASP A 106 -3.34 -11.07 -6.25
N ASN A 107 -2.87 -12.24 -6.70
CA ASN A 107 -3.18 -13.52 -6.06
C ASN A 107 -2.48 -13.69 -4.71
N GLN A 108 -1.40 -12.94 -4.47
CA GLN A 108 -0.56 -13.03 -3.27
C GLN A 108 -0.99 -12.04 -2.20
N LEU A 109 -1.95 -11.16 -2.54
CA LEU A 109 -2.56 -10.22 -1.61
C LEU A 109 -3.70 -10.84 -0.80
N LYS A 110 -4.06 -12.11 -1.09
CA LYS A 110 -5.00 -12.88 -0.28
C LYS A 110 -4.24 -13.57 0.86
N PRO A 111 -4.80 -13.60 2.09
CA PRO A 111 -4.26 -14.44 3.15
C PRO A 111 -4.14 -15.89 2.67
N LEU A 112 -3.03 -16.54 2.99
CA LEU A 112 -2.89 -17.98 2.81
C LEU A 112 -3.76 -18.69 3.84
N ASP A 113 -4.44 -19.75 3.44
CA ASP A 113 -5.10 -20.64 4.38
C ASP A 113 -4.08 -21.50 5.15
N GLU A 114 -4.53 -22.05 6.27
CA GLU A 114 -3.69 -22.84 7.17
C GLU A 114 -3.11 -24.08 6.50
N ALA A 115 -3.89 -24.73 5.62
CA ALA A 115 -3.43 -25.88 4.85
C ALA A 115 -2.23 -25.51 3.94
N THR A 116 -2.32 -24.39 3.23
CA THR A 116 -1.26 -23.88 2.36
C THR A 116 -0.03 -23.49 3.17
N ILE A 117 -0.21 -22.84 4.33
CA ILE A 117 0.89 -22.49 5.23
C ILE A 117 1.62 -23.75 5.73
N ASN A 118 0.87 -24.79 6.11
CA ASN A 118 1.45 -26.05 6.58
C ASN A 118 2.24 -26.77 5.49
N ILE A 119 1.71 -26.82 4.26
CA ILE A 119 2.42 -27.41 3.10
C ILE A 119 3.72 -26.67 2.81
N ILE A 120 3.69 -25.33 2.81
CA ILE A 120 4.87 -24.51 2.55
C ILE A 120 5.91 -24.68 3.66
N SER A 121 5.48 -24.64 4.92
CA SER A 121 6.36 -24.78 6.08
C SER A 121 7.05 -26.15 6.11
N ALA A 122 6.32 -27.24 5.82
CA ALA A 122 6.89 -28.59 5.78
C ALA A 122 7.96 -28.75 4.70
N ARG A 123 7.77 -28.12 3.52
CA ARG A 123 8.75 -28.15 2.42
C ARG A 123 10.04 -27.41 2.76
N ASN A 124 9.93 -26.29 3.49
CA ASN A 124 11.08 -25.47 3.87
C ASN A 124 11.82 -26.03 5.11
N GLY A 125 11.14 -26.77 5.99
CA GLY A 125 11.73 -27.44 7.14
C GLY A 125 12.44 -28.78 6.84
N ALA A 126 12.18 -29.39 5.68
CA ALA A 126 12.82 -30.64 5.26
C ALA A 126 14.23 -30.47 4.65
N SER A 127 14.70 -29.23 4.53
CA SER A 127 16.01 -28.84 3.97
C SER A 127 17.05 -28.46 5.04
N GLY A 128 16.84 -28.88 6.30
CA GLY A 128 17.76 -28.70 7.43
C GLY A 128 18.75 -29.84 7.59
#